data_AF-A2Q5E3-F1
#
_entry.id   AF-A2Q5E3-F1
#
_cell.length_a   1.000
_cell.length_b   1.000
_cell.length_c   1.000
_cell.angle_alpha   90.00
_cell.angle_beta   90.00
_cell.angle_gamma   90.00
#
_symmetry.space_group_name_H-M   'P 1'
#
loop_
_entity.id
_entity.type
_entity.pdbx_description
1 polymer ?
#
loop_
_entity_poly.entity_id
_entity_poly.type
_entity_poly.pdbx_seq_one_letter_code
_entity_poly.pdbx_strand_id
1 'polypeptide(L)'
;MRLKCVSKSWKTLNSNSFFINLHLQRSIRKPQLALVYYTDKPYTESVLPTSLSCLLESSSITLTEDPYYQLKDKNCHVVVGSCNGLLCLLGHSCKLKQRWLRFWNPATRTISNN
;
A
#
# COMPACT_ATOMS: atom_id res chain seq x y z
N MET A 1 -9.83 3.05 5.34
CA MET A 1 -11.28 2.75 5.52
C MET A 1 -11.80 3.40 6.81
N ARG A 2 -12.43 4.58 6.72
CA ARG A 2 -12.82 5.40 7.89
C ARG A 2 -14.04 4.86 8.66
N LEU A 3 -14.87 4.04 8.01
CA LEU A 3 -16.13 3.55 8.57
C LEU A 3 -16.00 2.36 9.53
N LYS A 4 -14.80 1.76 9.66
CA LYS A 4 -14.57 0.62 10.57
C LYS A 4 -14.72 1.00 12.05
N CYS A 5 -14.59 2.28 12.40
CA CYS A 5 -14.64 2.76 13.78
C CYS A 5 -16.04 3.21 14.22
N VAL A 6 -17.05 3.15 13.33
CA VAL A 6 -18.40 3.67 13.63
C VAL A 6 -19.20 2.69 14.49
N SER A 7 -19.24 1.40 14.13
CA SER A 7 -19.86 0.35 14.96
C SER A 7 -19.33 -1.03 14.59
N LYS A 8 -19.63 -2.03 15.43
CA LYS A 8 -19.31 -3.45 15.14
C LYS A 8 -19.97 -3.91 13.83
N SER A 9 -21.22 -3.53 13.59
CA SER A 9 -21.95 -3.89 12.36
C SER A 9 -21.28 -3.30 11.11
N TRP A 10 -20.85 -2.02 11.16
CA TRP A 10 -20.12 -1.40 10.06
C TRP A 10 -18.75 -2.04 9.82
N LYS A 11 -18.06 -2.48 10.89
CA LYS A 11 -16.81 -3.25 10.76
C LYS A 11 -17.03 -4.58 10.04
N THR A 12 -18.09 -5.32 10.39
CA THR A 12 -18.44 -6.59 9.75
C THR A 12 -18.83 -6.41 8.29
N LEU A 13 -19.67 -5.41 7.99
CA LEU A 13 -20.10 -5.07 6.62
C LEU A 13 -18.88 -4.80 5.72
N ASN A 14 -17.92 -4.04 6.24
CA ASN A 14 -16.68 -3.69 5.57
C ASN A 14 -15.70 -4.86 5.35
N SER A 15 -15.91 -5.97 6.06
CA SER A 15 -15.09 -7.19 5.93
C SER A 15 -15.82 -8.27 5.13
N ASN A 16 -17.03 -8.00 4.65
CA ASN A 16 -17.82 -8.91 3.85
C ASN A 16 -17.26 -9.01 2.41
N SER A 17 -17.15 -10.22 1.89
CA SER A 17 -16.61 -10.52 0.56
C SER A 17 -17.34 -9.79 -0.58
N PHE A 18 -18.65 -9.58 -0.45
CA PHE A 18 -19.44 -8.81 -1.41
C PHE A 18 -18.93 -7.36 -1.53
N PHE A 19 -18.71 -6.69 -0.39
CA PHE A 19 -18.22 -5.31 -0.39
C PHE A 19 -16.78 -5.21 -0.87
N ILE A 20 -15.94 -6.20 -0.53
CA ILE A 20 -14.56 -6.28 -1.02
C ILE A 20 -14.57 -6.41 -2.56
N ASN A 21 -15.34 -7.34 -3.11
CA ASN A 21 -15.46 -7.53 -4.56
C ASN A 21 -16.06 -6.31 -5.25
N LEU A 22 -17.11 -5.71 -4.68
CA LEU A 22 -17.71 -4.48 -5.22
C LEU A 22 -16.68 -3.34 -5.25
N HIS A 23 -15.85 -3.21 -4.21
CA HIS A 23 -14.78 -2.22 -4.16
C HIS A 23 -13.73 -2.48 -5.24
N LEU A 24 -13.27 -3.73 -5.40
CA LEU A 24 -12.30 -4.13 -6.43
C LEU A 24 -12.83 -3.86 -7.84
N GLN A 25 -14.09 -4.20 -8.11
CA GLN A 25 -14.73 -3.94 -9.41
C GLN A 25 -14.83 -2.43 -9.70
N ARG A 26 -15.08 -1.62 -8.67
CA ARG A 26 -15.09 -0.16 -8.81
C ARG A 26 -13.70 0.42 -9.00
N SER A 27 -12.66 -0.10 -8.34
CA SER A 27 -11.29 0.40 -8.49
C SER A 27 -10.72 0.16 -9.88
N ILE A 28 -11.14 -0.91 -10.57
CA ILE A 28 -10.76 -1.15 -11.98
C ILE A 28 -11.17 0.02 -12.89
N ARG A 29 -12.32 0.65 -12.61
CA ARG A 29 -12.82 1.79 -13.40
C ARG A 29 -12.09 3.11 -13.12
N LYS A 30 -11.39 3.21 -11.99
CA LYS A 30 -10.60 4.37 -11.58
C LYS A 30 -9.27 3.89 -11.01
N PRO A 31 -8.34 3.46 -11.88
CA PRO A 31 -7.11 2.82 -11.44
C PRO A 31 -6.30 3.78 -10.56
N GLN A 32 -6.06 3.32 -9.32
CA GLN A 32 -5.08 3.90 -8.44
C GLN A 32 -3.76 3.17 -8.64
N LEU A 33 -2.70 3.95 -8.84
CA LEU A 33 -1.34 3.48 -9.00
C LEU A 33 -0.59 3.63 -7.69
N ALA A 34 0.38 2.74 -7.47
CA ALA A 34 1.37 2.86 -6.42
C ALA A 34 2.71 3.18 -7.10
N LEU A 35 3.14 4.45 -7.04
CA LEU A 35 4.47 4.83 -7.51
C LEU A 35 5.49 4.42 -6.47
N VAL A 36 6.52 3.70 -6.89
CA VAL A 36 7.64 3.29 -6.05
C VAL A 36 8.83 4.13 -6.44
N TYR A 37 9.45 4.79 -5.48
CA TYR A 37 10.64 5.60 -5.70
C TYR A 37 11.65 5.40 -4.58
N TYR A 38 12.91 5.64 -4.89
CA TYR A 38 14.01 5.53 -3.93
C TYR A 38 14.21 6.86 -3.22
N THR A 39 14.28 6.81 -1.89
CA THR A 39 14.72 7.95 -1.07
C THR A 39 16.20 7.77 -0.72
N ASP A 40 17.01 8.80 -0.90
CA ASP A 40 18.45 8.76 -0.61
C ASP A 40 18.76 8.57 0.87
N LYS A 41 17.87 9.01 1.77
CA LYS A 41 18.06 8.90 3.23
C LYS A 41 16.72 8.65 3.94
N PRO A 42 16.53 7.47 4.56
CA PRO A 42 17.34 6.25 4.49
C PRO A 42 17.18 5.54 3.14
N TYR A 43 18.18 4.72 2.75
CA TYR A 43 18.16 3.87 1.54
C TYR A 43 17.01 2.84 1.59
N THR A 44 15.81 3.30 1.31
CA THR A 44 14.59 2.49 1.31
C THR A 44 13.66 3.00 0.23
N GLU A 45 12.83 2.10 -0.30
CA GLU A 45 11.75 2.53 -1.17
C GLU A 45 10.63 3.20 -0.37
N SER A 46 9.99 4.17 -1.02
CA SER A 46 8.76 4.79 -0.56
C SER A 46 7.68 4.61 -1.60
N VAL A 47 6.43 4.53 -1.15
CA VAL A 47 5.27 4.35 -2.03
C VAL A 47 4.43 5.61 -2.03
N LEU A 48 4.03 6.09 -3.20
CA LEU A 48 3.07 7.18 -3.33
C LEU A 48 1.82 6.66 -4.05
N PRO A 49 0.66 6.60 -3.37
CA PRO A 49 -0.61 6.35 -4.04
C PRO A 49 -0.97 7.55 -4.92
N THR A 50 -1.24 7.31 -6.20
CA THR A 50 -1.72 8.34 -7.14
C THR A 50 -2.82 7.76 -8.04
N SER A 51 -3.58 8.60 -8.75
CA SER A 51 -4.49 8.12 -9.79
C SER A 51 -3.80 8.16 -11.15
N LEU A 52 -4.14 7.21 -12.04
CA LEU A 52 -3.65 7.22 -13.42
C LEU A 52 -4.03 8.53 -14.13
N SER A 53 -5.26 9.01 -13.92
CA SER A 53 -5.72 10.28 -14.51
C SER A 53 -4.86 11.45 -14.08
N CYS A 54 -4.52 11.54 -12.79
CA CYS A 54 -3.66 12.60 -12.26
C CYS A 54 -2.28 12.54 -12.91
N LEU A 55 -1.70 11.33 -13.04
CA LEU A 55 -0.39 11.14 -13.65
C LEU A 55 -0.35 11.52 -15.15
N LEU A 56 -1.44 11.29 -15.88
CA LEU A 56 -1.55 11.64 -17.31
C LEU A 56 -1.82 13.13 -17.54
N GLU A 57 -2.56 13.77 -16.64
CA GLU A 57 -2.93 15.20 -16.74
C GLU A 57 -1.85 16.12 -16.16
N SER A 58 -1.06 15.65 -15.19
CA SER A 58 -0.03 16.44 -14.52
C SER A 58 1.29 16.41 -15.29
N SER A 59 1.91 17.58 -15.48
CA SER A 59 3.29 17.68 -15.95
C SER A 59 4.33 17.38 -14.86
N SER A 60 3.93 17.37 -13.59
CA SER A 60 4.79 17.06 -12.45
C SER A 60 3.99 16.42 -11.31
N ILE A 61 4.64 15.56 -10.54
CA ILE A 61 4.06 14.89 -9.37
C ILE A 61 4.78 15.37 -8.12
N THR A 62 4.05 15.96 -7.19
CA THR A 62 4.60 16.34 -5.89
C THR A 62 4.75 15.09 -5.03
N LEU A 63 5.99 14.73 -4.73
CA LEU A 63 6.28 13.67 -3.76
C LEU A 63 5.96 14.20 -2.36
N THR A 64 4.84 13.74 -1.79
CA THR A 64 4.50 14.07 -0.41
C THR A 64 5.16 13.05 0.51
N GLU A 65 6.05 13.51 1.39
CA GLU A 65 6.69 12.67 2.40
C GLU A 65 5.70 12.36 3.54
N ASP A 66 4.75 11.44 3.29
CA ASP A 66 3.99 10.83 4.37
C ASP A 66 4.79 9.62 4.91
N PRO A 67 5.27 9.66 6.18
CA PRO A 67 6.04 8.58 6.78
C PRO A 67 5.32 7.24 6.69
N TYR A 68 3.99 7.26 6.70
CA TYR A 68 3.17 6.06 6.61
C TYR A 68 3.47 5.23 5.35
N TYR A 69 3.91 5.84 4.25
CA TYR A 69 4.18 5.10 3.03
C TYR A 69 5.67 4.78 2.80
N GLN A 70 6.54 5.10 3.77
CA GLN A 70 7.91 4.63 3.77
C GLN A 70 7.95 3.13 4.13
N LEU A 71 8.79 2.35 3.44
CA LEU A 71 8.91 0.91 3.74
C LEU A 71 9.69 0.64 5.03
N LYS A 72 10.52 1.59 5.47
CA LYS A 72 11.29 1.49 6.72
C LYS A 72 10.42 1.13 7.92
N ASP A 73 9.28 1.79 8.08
CA ASP A 73 8.34 1.56 9.18
C ASP A 73 7.63 0.20 9.10
N LYS A 74 7.78 -0.52 7.99
CA LYS A 74 7.19 -1.86 7.75
C LYS A 74 8.20 -2.98 7.92
N ASN A 75 9.45 -2.67 8.30
CA ASN A 75 10.56 -3.62 8.28
C ASN A 75 10.75 -4.27 6.91
N CYS A 76 10.52 -3.52 5.83
CA CYS A 76 10.76 -3.95 4.47
C CYS A 76 11.63 -2.92 3.76
N HIS A 77 12.23 -3.32 2.64
CA HIS A 77 13.17 -2.45 1.91
C HIS A 77 12.77 -2.26 0.45
N VAL A 78 12.12 -3.27 -0.14
CA VAL A 78 11.82 -3.33 -1.57
C VAL A 78 10.38 -3.81 -1.82
N VAL A 79 9.70 -3.21 -2.77
CA VAL A 79 8.46 -3.69 -3.38
C VAL A 79 8.82 -4.66 -4.50
N VAL A 80 8.44 -5.93 -4.36
CA VAL A 80 8.75 -6.96 -5.37
C VAL A 80 7.63 -7.15 -6.40
N GLY A 81 6.42 -6.68 -6.10
CA GLY A 81 5.30 -6.79 -7.02
C GLY A 81 3.99 -6.34 -6.40
N SER A 82 2.91 -6.41 -7.18
CA SER A 82 1.57 -6.03 -6.77
C SER A 82 0.51 -7.01 -7.29
N CYS A 83 -0.61 -7.12 -6.56
CA CYS A 83 -1.76 -7.93 -6.97
C CYS A 83 -3.03 -7.40 -6.30
N ASN A 84 -4.09 -7.08 -7.07
CA ASN A 84 -5.39 -6.64 -6.55
C ASN A 84 -5.32 -5.50 -5.51
N GLY A 85 -4.41 -4.54 -5.70
CA GLY A 85 -4.18 -3.43 -4.77
C GLY A 85 -3.34 -3.77 -3.53
N LEU A 86 -2.87 -5.02 -3.41
CA LEU A 86 -1.85 -5.43 -2.44
C LEU A 86 -0.45 -5.25 -3.03
N LEU A 87 0.49 -4.84 -2.20
CA LEU A 87 1.91 -4.78 -2.50
C LEU A 87 2.63 -5.92 -1.77
N CYS A 88 3.43 -6.67 -2.51
CA CYS A 88 4.34 -7.65 -1.95
C CYS A 88 5.67 -6.95 -1.64
N LEU A 89 6.09 -7.02 -0.38
CA LEU A 89 7.27 -6.35 0.15
C LEU A 89 8.30 -7.37 0.59
N LEU A 90 9.58 -7.11 0.29
CA LEU A 90 10.71 -7.89 0.75
C LEU A 90 11.42 -7.18 1.89
N GLY A 91 11.48 -7.84 3.04
CA GLY A 91 12.34 -7.48 4.16
C GLY A 91 13.51 -8.43 4.29
N HIS A 92 14.63 -7.92 4.78
CA HIS A 92 15.78 -8.74 5.14
C HIS A 92 16.54 -8.11 6.32
N SER A 93 17.23 -8.96 7.08
CA SER A 93 18.11 -8.57 8.17
C SER A 93 19.44 -9.27 8.03
N CYS A 94 20.52 -8.50 7.82
CA CYS A 94 21.87 -9.02 7.80
C CYS A 94 22.29 -9.57 9.17
N LYS A 95 21.81 -8.96 10.26
CA LYS A 95 22.08 -9.39 11.64
C LYS A 95 21.48 -10.78 11.93
N LEU A 96 20.25 -11.01 11.49
CA LEU A 96 19.53 -12.27 11.70
C LEU A 96 19.76 -13.28 10.56
N LYS A 97 20.43 -12.88 9.47
CA LYS A 97 20.59 -13.65 8.22
C LYS A 97 19.25 -14.21 7.68
N GLN A 98 18.18 -13.41 7.78
CA GLN A 98 16.83 -13.81 7.40
C GLN A 98 16.23 -12.88 6.36
N ARG A 99 15.32 -13.43 5.55
CA ARG A 99 14.47 -12.71 4.60
C ARG A 99 13.02 -13.08 4.85
N TRP A 100 12.12 -12.15 4.62
CA TRP A 100 10.68 -12.38 4.76
C TRP A 100 9.90 -11.58 3.72
N LEU A 101 8.69 -12.06 3.43
CA LEU A 101 7.73 -11.38 2.58
C LEU A 101 6.58 -10.86 3.43
N ARG A 102 6.09 -9.67 3.10
CA ARG A 102 4.87 -9.11 3.67
C ARG A 102 3.95 -8.61 2.58
N PHE A 103 2.66 -8.79 2.80
CA PHE A 103 1.63 -8.20 1.98
C PHE A 103 1.10 -6.94 2.66
N TRP A 104 1.20 -5.81 1.98
CA TRP A 104 0.71 -4.53 2.47
C TRP A 104 -0.42 -4.03 1.56
N ASN A 105 -1.50 -3.55 2.19
CA ASN A 105 -2.58 -2.86 1.52
C ASN A 105 -2.54 -1.37 1.90
N PRO A 106 -2.05 -0.50 1.00
CA PRO A 106 -1.99 0.94 1.25
C PRO A 106 -3.37 1.58 1.49
N ALA A 107 -4.42 1.09 0.82
CA ALA A 107 -5.78 1.64 0.91
C ALA A 107 -6.47 1.34 2.25
N THR A 108 -6.22 0.16 2.82
CA THR A 108 -6.75 -0.22 4.14
C THR A 108 -5.80 0.09 5.29
N ARG A 109 -4.56 0.48 4.97
CA ARG A 109 -3.46 0.70 5.89
C ARG A 109 -3.07 -0.53 6.74
N THR A 110 -3.23 -1.73 6.19
CA THR A 110 -2.96 -3.00 6.89
C THR A 110 -1.80 -3.74 6.27
N ILE A 111 -0.96 -4.35 7.09
CA ILE A 111 0.16 -5.19 6.67
C ILE A 111 0.01 -6.59 7.29
N SER A 112 0.40 -7.63 6.56
CA SER A 112 0.43 -8.99 7.09
C SER A 112 1.48 -9.12 8.19
N ASN A 113 1.18 -9.93 9.20
CA ASN A 113 2.17 -10.36 10.18
C ASN A 113 3.16 -11.35 9.51
N ASN A 114 4.36 -11.46 10.10
CA ASN A 114 5.25 -12.59 9.84
C ASN A 114 4.80 -13.80 10.64
#